data_AF-A0A7Z9KE87-F1
#
_entry.id   AF-A0A7Z9KE87-F1
#
_cell.length_a   1.000
_cell.length_b   1.000
_cell.length_c   1.000
_cell.angle_alpha   90.00
_cell.angle_beta   90.00
_cell.angle_gamma   90.00
#
_symmetry.space_group_name_H-M   'P 1'
#
loop_
_entity.id
_entity.type
_entity.pdbx_description
1 polymer ?
#
loop_
_entity_poly.entity_id
_entity_poly.type
_entity_poly.pdbx_seq_one_letter_code
_entity_poly.pdbx_strand_id
1 'polypeptide(L)'
;MAIANASSAPILTADGTPLKVSLKRSMRRSKIQALFLVLPAFLFLLVVFILPIGNLLTRSVDDTLVNWQLPLTFQMIADWDRENIPEEELFRAVFVDFTTVNKFFIESNRGSSVNTSDAAWWVAIPPKGPYREAIIQINPAWGDVVTWQPLKEIVDRSLEDTGSEKDNKHNQRRATFDL
;
A
#
# COMPACT_ATOMS: atom_id res chain seq x y z
N MET A 1 30.54 -36.63 -65.17
CA MET A 1 30.85 -37.12 -63.80
C MET A 1 29.65 -36.80 -62.92
N ALA A 2 28.90 -37.81 -62.46
CA ALA A 2 27.76 -37.63 -61.58
C ALA A 2 28.23 -37.78 -60.12
N ILE A 3 28.01 -36.75 -59.30
CA ILE A 3 28.29 -36.76 -57.86
C ILE A 3 27.09 -37.45 -57.19
N ALA A 4 27.28 -38.66 -56.70
CA ALA A 4 26.23 -39.38 -55.97
C ALA A 4 26.00 -38.69 -54.61
N ASN A 5 24.82 -38.07 -54.45
CA ASN A 5 24.34 -37.58 -53.17
C ASN A 5 24.08 -38.77 -52.24
N ALA A 6 25.01 -39.03 -51.32
CA ALA A 6 24.81 -39.98 -50.24
C ALA A 6 23.69 -39.45 -49.32
N SER A 7 22.48 -39.99 -49.49
CA SER A 7 21.36 -39.72 -48.62
C SER A 7 21.73 -40.19 -47.20
N SER A 8 21.88 -39.23 -46.28
CA SER A 8 22.37 -39.46 -44.92
C SER A 8 21.32 -40.23 -44.12
N ALA A 9 21.42 -41.56 -44.12
CA ALA A 9 20.53 -42.42 -43.35
C ALA A 9 20.60 -42.04 -41.85
N PRO A 10 19.46 -41.87 -41.17
CA PRO A 10 19.45 -41.45 -39.77
C PRO A 10 20.11 -42.52 -38.89
N ILE A 11 21.07 -42.11 -38.07
CA ILE A 11 21.72 -42.98 -37.08
C ILE A 11 20.65 -43.44 -36.08
N LEU A 12 20.49 -44.76 -35.96
CA LEU A 12 19.49 -45.41 -35.10
C LEU A 12 20.13 -45.90 -33.80
N THR A 13 19.34 -45.96 -32.75
CA THR A 13 19.68 -46.65 -31.50
C THR A 13 19.50 -48.16 -31.65
N ALA A 14 19.97 -48.97 -30.68
CA ALA A 14 19.82 -50.43 -30.67
C ALA A 14 18.37 -50.90 -30.89
N ASP A 15 17.38 -50.10 -30.47
CA ASP A 15 15.95 -50.39 -30.60
C ASP A 15 15.29 -49.81 -31.88
N GLY A 16 16.09 -49.35 -32.86
CA GLY A 16 15.60 -48.81 -34.14
C GLY A 16 15.04 -47.38 -34.08
N THR A 17 15.06 -46.71 -32.92
CA THR A 17 14.62 -45.30 -32.82
C THR A 17 15.71 -44.34 -33.32
N PRO A 18 15.35 -43.23 -33.99
CA PRO A 18 16.34 -42.24 -34.40
C PRO A 18 17.06 -41.64 -33.19
N LEU A 19 18.40 -41.61 -33.23
CA LEU A 19 19.24 -41.18 -32.10
C LEU A 19 18.84 -39.81 -31.54
N LYS A 20 18.50 -38.86 -32.42
CA LYS A 20 18.02 -37.51 -32.06
C LYS A 20 16.79 -37.53 -31.16
N VAL A 21 15.86 -38.46 -31.38
CA VAL A 21 14.61 -38.59 -30.61
C VAL A 21 14.91 -39.14 -29.22
N SER A 22 15.75 -40.18 -29.13
CA SER A 22 16.16 -40.77 -27.85
C SER A 22 16.93 -39.75 -26.98
N LEU A 23 17.86 -39.00 -27.57
CA LEU A 23 18.63 -37.94 -26.93
C LEU A 23 17.70 -36.86 -26.37
N LYS A 24 16.77 -36.36 -27.19
CA LYS A 24 15.83 -35.32 -26.75
C LYS A 24 14.96 -35.79 -25.59
N ARG A 25 14.54 -37.07 -25.58
CA ARG A 25 13.76 -37.66 -24.49
C ARG A 25 14.57 -37.78 -23.20
N SER A 26 15.82 -38.25 -23.30
CA SER A 26 16.74 -38.35 -22.17
C SER A 26 17.06 -36.96 -21.59
N MET A 27 17.39 -36.00 -22.45
CA MET A 27 17.64 -34.61 -22.05
C MET A 27 16.43 -33.97 -21.36
N ARG A 28 15.20 -34.24 -21.82
CA ARG A 28 13.98 -33.69 -21.17
C ARG A 28 13.81 -34.25 -19.75
N ARG A 29 14.05 -35.55 -19.55
CA ARG A 29 14.00 -36.18 -18.22
C ARG A 29 15.03 -35.59 -17.27
N SER A 30 16.27 -35.46 -17.74
CA SER A 30 17.36 -34.84 -16.96
C SER A 30 17.04 -33.39 -16.58
N LYS A 31 16.51 -32.58 -17.51
CA LYS A 31 16.10 -31.19 -17.22
C LYS A 31 14.97 -31.10 -16.19
N ILE A 32 13.95 -31.97 -16.29
CA ILE A 32 12.85 -31.99 -15.31
C ILE A 32 13.38 -32.40 -13.93
N GLN A 33 14.25 -33.40 -13.86
CA GLN A 33 14.84 -33.85 -12.60
C GLN A 33 15.71 -32.77 -11.95
N ALA A 34 16.52 -32.06 -12.75
CA ALA A 34 17.29 -30.91 -12.27
C ALA A 34 16.39 -29.77 -11.80
N LEU A 35 15.27 -29.51 -12.51
CA LEU A 35 14.28 -28.51 -12.09
C LEU A 35 13.67 -28.88 -10.74
N PHE A 36 13.24 -30.13 -10.55
CA PHE A 36 12.69 -30.59 -9.27
C PHE A 36 13.70 -30.55 -8.12
N LEU A 37 15.01 -30.67 -8.40
CA LEU A 37 16.05 -30.51 -7.38
C LEU A 37 16.14 -29.06 -6.86
N VAL A 38 15.91 -28.08 -7.74
CA VAL A 38 16.03 -26.64 -7.41
C VAL A 38 14.68 -26.03 -7.01
N LEU A 39 13.56 -26.61 -7.46
CA LEU A 39 12.21 -26.10 -7.27
C LEU A 39 11.85 -25.78 -5.80
N PRO A 40 12.16 -26.63 -4.79
CA PRO A 40 11.80 -26.34 -3.40
C PRO A 40 12.50 -25.10 -2.86
N ALA A 41 13.80 -24.96 -3.12
CA ALA A 41 14.57 -23.78 -2.71
C ALA A 41 14.11 -22.52 -3.46
N PHE A 42 13.76 -22.64 -4.74
CA PHE A 42 13.23 -21.54 -5.52
C PHE A 42 11.86 -21.06 -5.01
N LEU A 43 10.93 -21.99 -4.74
CA LEU A 43 9.63 -21.67 -4.16
C LEU A 43 9.77 -21.01 -2.79
N PHE A 44 10.68 -21.50 -1.95
CA PHE A 44 10.99 -20.87 -0.66
C PHE A 44 11.39 -19.39 -0.84
N LEU A 45 12.26 -19.09 -1.81
CA LEU A 45 12.67 -17.72 -2.12
C LEU A 45 11.50 -16.85 -2.59
N LEU A 46 10.62 -17.38 -3.46
CA LEU A 46 9.43 -16.66 -3.91
C LEU A 46 8.51 -16.28 -2.73
N VAL A 47 8.27 -17.23 -1.82
CA VAL A 47 7.39 -17.01 -0.66
C VAL A 47 8.01 -16.02 0.33
N VAL A 48 9.30 -16.12 0.62
CA VAL A 48 9.95 -15.31 1.66
C VAL A 48 10.34 -13.92 1.16
N PHE A 49 10.67 -13.77 -0.11
CA PHE A 49 11.10 -12.48 -0.67
C PHE A 49 10.03 -11.84 -1.54
N ILE A 50 9.51 -12.54 -2.56
CA ILE A 50 8.61 -11.89 -3.53
C ILE A 50 7.26 -11.54 -2.90
N LEU A 51 6.67 -12.41 -2.08
CA LEU A 51 5.39 -12.09 -1.43
C LEU A 51 5.51 -10.88 -0.47
N PRO A 52 6.49 -10.80 0.45
CA PRO A 52 6.63 -9.63 1.31
C PRO A 52 6.98 -8.36 0.55
N ILE A 53 7.84 -8.42 -0.47
CA ILE A 53 8.16 -7.27 -1.32
C ILE A 53 6.90 -6.78 -2.04
N GLY A 54 6.12 -7.70 -2.62
CA GLY A 54 4.83 -7.36 -3.25
C GLY A 54 3.87 -6.67 -2.28
N ASN A 55 3.72 -7.22 -1.08
CA ASN A 55 2.89 -6.63 -0.02
C ASN A 55 3.38 -5.24 0.42
N LEU A 56 4.70 -5.02 0.50
CA LEU A 56 5.27 -3.72 0.81
C LEU A 56 5.04 -2.71 -0.32
N LEU A 57 5.18 -3.13 -1.58
CA LEU A 57 4.92 -2.28 -2.74
C LEU A 57 3.44 -1.88 -2.83
N THR A 58 2.51 -2.81 -2.59
CA THR A 58 1.07 -2.49 -2.59
C THR A 58 0.71 -1.51 -1.48
N ARG A 59 1.32 -1.62 -0.29
CA ARG A 59 1.11 -0.66 0.81
C ARG A 59 1.66 0.74 0.50
N SER A 60 2.66 0.86 -0.37
CA SER A 60 3.23 2.15 -0.73
C SER A 60 2.41 2.92 -1.77
N VAL A 61 1.48 2.24 -2.46
CA VAL A 61 0.60 2.86 -3.47
C VAL A 61 -0.85 2.94 -2.99
N ASP A 62 -1.19 2.24 -1.92
CA ASP A 62 -2.52 2.18 -1.34
C ASP A 62 -2.61 3.07 -0.09
N ASP A 63 -2.96 4.34 -0.28
CA ASP A 63 -3.19 5.32 0.79
C ASP A 63 -4.59 5.21 1.43
N THR A 64 -5.35 4.14 1.15
CA THR A 64 -6.76 4.01 1.59
C THR A 64 -6.95 4.01 3.11
N LEU A 65 -5.91 3.76 3.89
CA LEU A 65 -5.98 3.75 5.36
C LEU A 65 -6.25 5.12 5.97
N VAL A 66 -5.79 6.21 5.34
CA VAL A 66 -5.90 7.56 5.93
C VAL A 66 -7.36 8.01 6.01
N ASN A 67 -8.17 7.66 5.00
CA ASN A 67 -9.57 8.09 4.88
C ASN A 67 -10.48 7.48 5.97
N TRP A 68 -10.13 6.32 6.52
CA TRP A 68 -10.89 5.70 7.61
C TRP A 68 -10.59 6.30 8.98
N GLN A 69 -9.44 6.95 9.13
CA GLN A 69 -8.94 7.32 10.45
C GLN A 69 -9.38 8.71 10.90
N LEU A 70 -9.66 9.59 9.94
CA LEU A 70 -10.02 11.00 10.15
C LEU A 70 -11.35 11.37 9.45
N PRO A 71 -12.44 10.64 9.71
CA PRO A 71 -13.69 10.78 8.96
C PRO A 71 -14.31 12.18 9.09
N LEU A 72 -14.38 12.75 10.30
CA LEU A 72 -14.99 14.06 10.52
C LEU A 72 -14.10 15.17 9.96
N THR A 73 -12.79 15.06 10.16
CA THR A 73 -11.80 16.00 9.65
C THR A 73 -11.87 16.07 8.14
N PHE A 74 -11.94 14.91 7.46
CA PHE A 74 -11.97 14.88 5.99
C PHE A 74 -13.30 15.35 5.43
N GLN A 75 -14.41 15.11 6.13
CA GLN A 75 -15.69 15.71 5.78
C GLN A 75 -15.64 17.24 5.87
N MET A 76 -15.13 17.79 6.96
CA MET A 76 -15.17 19.24 7.21
C MET A 76 -14.10 20.01 6.44
N ILE A 77 -12.92 19.41 6.21
CA ILE A 77 -11.86 20.06 5.43
C ILE A 77 -12.25 20.19 3.96
N ALA A 78 -13.19 19.39 3.45
CA ALA A 78 -13.66 19.49 2.07
C ALA A 78 -14.13 20.91 1.72
N ASP A 79 -14.77 21.60 2.66
CA ASP A 79 -15.33 22.94 2.49
C ASP A 79 -14.33 24.07 2.83
N TRP A 80 -13.14 23.73 3.33
CA TRP A 80 -12.12 24.72 3.70
C TRP A 80 -11.40 25.32 2.47
N ASP A 81 -11.25 26.65 2.45
CA ASP A 81 -10.78 27.45 1.32
C ASP A 81 -9.26 27.46 1.09
N ARG A 82 -8.48 26.89 2.02
CA ARG A 82 -7.00 26.88 2.02
C ARG A 82 -6.34 28.26 2.19
N GLU A 83 -7.10 29.33 2.46
CA GLU A 83 -6.53 30.68 2.55
C GLU A 83 -6.05 31.00 3.96
N ASN A 84 -6.89 30.68 4.95
CA ASN A 84 -6.65 31.03 6.35
C ASN A 84 -6.56 29.77 7.22
N ILE A 85 -6.03 29.93 8.42
CA ILE A 85 -6.03 28.87 9.43
C ILE A 85 -7.48 28.41 9.62
N PRO A 86 -7.76 27.10 9.61
CA PRO A 86 -9.14 26.60 9.69
C PRO A 86 -9.93 27.12 10.88
N GLU A 87 -11.26 27.08 10.75
CA GLU A 87 -12.19 27.45 11.81
C GLU A 87 -12.17 26.47 13.00
N GLU A 88 -12.71 26.90 14.13
CA GLU A 88 -12.72 26.13 15.40
C GLU A 88 -13.36 24.75 15.23
N GLU A 89 -14.39 24.67 14.40
CA GLU A 89 -15.09 23.43 14.10
C GLU A 89 -14.20 22.40 13.38
N LEU A 90 -13.23 22.82 12.56
CA LEU A 90 -12.29 21.86 11.96
C LEU A 90 -11.28 21.33 12.99
N PHE A 91 -10.82 22.18 13.92
CA PHE A 91 -9.98 21.73 15.04
C PHE A 91 -10.73 20.76 15.97
N ARG A 92 -12.03 20.99 16.18
CA ARG A 92 -12.91 20.06 16.89
C ARG A 92 -12.98 18.71 16.17
N ALA A 93 -13.14 18.69 14.85
CA ALA A 93 -13.18 17.47 14.05
C ALA A 93 -11.90 16.64 14.25
N VAL A 94 -10.74 17.30 14.17
CA VAL A 94 -9.42 16.67 14.42
C VAL A 94 -9.35 16.08 15.82
N PHE A 95 -9.80 16.81 16.85
CA PHE A 95 -9.83 16.31 18.22
C PHE A 95 -10.73 15.07 18.37
N VAL A 96 -11.93 15.11 17.80
CA VAL A 96 -12.87 13.98 17.88
C VAL A 96 -12.31 12.77 17.16
N ASP A 97 -11.78 12.93 15.96
CA ASP A 97 -11.17 11.83 15.22
C ASP A 97 -9.98 11.24 15.97
N PHE A 98 -9.07 12.06 16.48
CA PHE A 98 -7.91 11.60 17.26
C PHE A 98 -8.28 10.87 18.56
N THR A 99 -9.38 11.25 19.21
CA THR A 99 -9.84 10.58 20.44
C THR A 99 -10.68 9.34 20.19
N THR A 100 -11.24 9.20 18.98
CA THR A 100 -12.07 8.05 18.57
C THR A 100 -11.30 7.02 17.76
N VAL A 101 -10.04 7.30 17.38
CA VAL A 101 -9.16 6.32 16.73
C VAL A 101 -9.16 5.00 17.49
N ASN A 102 -9.50 3.94 16.77
CA ASN A 102 -9.48 2.60 17.33
C ASN A 102 -8.03 2.21 17.67
N LYS A 103 -7.78 1.93 18.95
CA LYS A 103 -6.46 1.58 19.52
C LYS A 103 -5.74 0.46 18.76
N PHE A 104 -6.47 -0.43 18.09
CA PHE A 104 -5.91 -1.53 17.29
C PHE A 104 -5.18 -1.05 16.03
N PHE A 105 -5.53 0.11 15.44
CA PHE A 105 -4.83 0.64 14.26
C PHE A 105 -3.52 1.36 14.60
N ILE A 106 -3.37 1.85 15.84
CA ILE A 106 -2.14 2.50 16.32
C ILE A 106 -1.06 1.47 16.71
N GLU A 107 -1.44 0.21 16.95
CA GLU A 107 -0.51 -0.83 17.44
C GLU A 107 0.65 -1.10 16.48
N SER A 108 0.41 -1.05 15.16
CA SER A 108 1.44 -1.21 14.12
C SER A 108 2.06 0.09 13.62
N ASN A 109 1.58 1.26 14.06
CA ASN A 109 2.01 2.57 13.57
C ASN A 109 2.51 3.48 14.71
N ARG A 110 3.29 2.90 15.63
CA ARG A 110 3.91 3.63 16.73
C ARG A 110 5.15 4.37 16.22
N GLY A 111 5.33 5.62 16.63
CA GLY A 111 6.58 6.33 16.40
C GLY A 111 7.77 5.53 16.96
N SER A 112 8.88 5.48 16.21
CA SER A 112 10.09 4.75 16.60
C SER A 112 10.83 5.40 17.77
N SER A 113 10.56 6.68 18.03
CA SER A 113 11.08 7.45 19.16
C SER A 113 10.07 8.49 19.61
N VAL A 114 10.12 8.82 20.90
CA VAL A 114 9.28 9.86 21.52
C VAL A 114 10.18 10.71 22.41
N ASN A 115 10.05 12.04 22.33
CA ASN A 115 10.67 12.95 23.28
C ASN A 115 9.81 13.02 24.55
N THR A 116 10.17 12.27 25.60
CA THR A 116 9.42 12.23 26.87
C THR A 116 9.58 13.51 27.71
N SER A 117 10.58 14.33 27.40
CA SER A 117 10.83 15.60 28.09
C SER A 117 10.04 16.77 27.51
N ASP A 118 9.23 16.53 26.47
CA ASP A 118 8.44 17.57 25.83
C ASP A 118 7.35 18.11 26.79
N ALA A 119 7.20 19.43 26.87
CA ALA A 119 6.16 20.05 27.67
C ALA A 119 4.75 19.75 27.12
N ALA A 120 4.65 19.42 25.82
CA ALA A 120 3.40 19.08 25.14
C ALA A 120 2.66 17.90 25.79
N TRP A 121 3.36 16.98 26.47
CA TRP A 121 2.74 15.85 27.19
C TRP A 121 1.79 16.27 28.31
N TRP A 122 1.91 17.51 28.79
CA TRP A 122 1.12 18.05 29.90
C TRP A 122 0.00 18.99 29.44
N VAL A 123 -0.11 19.24 28.13
CA VAL A 123 -1.18 20.08 27.58
C VAL A 123 -2.44 19.22 27.43
N ALA A 124 -3.50 19.59 28.14
CA ALA A 124 -4.79 18.93 28.05
C ALA A 124 -5.71 19.72 27.11
N ILE A 125 -6.26 19.06 26.10
CA ILE A 125 -7.30 19.64 25.25
C ILE A 125 -8.64 19.53 25.99
N PRO A 126 -9.38 20.64 26.20
CA PRO A 126 -10.68 20.59 26.86
C PRO A 126 -11.69 19.76 26.04
N PRO A 127 -12.50 18.91 26.68
CA PRO A 127 -13.43 18.03 25.94
C PRO A 127 -14.53 18.79 25.19
N LYS A 128 -14.83 20.03 25.62
CA LYS A 128 -15.83 20.92 25.01
C LYS A 128 -15.21 22.17 24.36
N GLY A 129 -13.90 22.15 24.12
CA GLY A 129 -13.15 23.26 23.57
C GLY A 129 -12.85 24.39 24.58
N PRO A 130 -12.15 25.44 24.13
CA PRO A 130 -11.68 25.60 22.76
C PRO A 130 -10.53 24.62 22.43
N TYR A 131 -10.54 24.08 21.22
CA TYR A 131 -9.65 23.04 20.71
C TYR A 131 -8.43 23.65 20.03
N ARG A 132 -8.60 24.72 19.25
CA ARG A 132 -7.54 25.34 18.45
C ARG A 132 -6.32 25.71 19.27
N GLU A 133 -6.50 26.50 20.33
CA GLU A 133 -5.38 27.01 21.12
C GLU A 133 -4.60 25.87 21.79
N ALA A 134 -5.32 24.86 22.31
CA ALA A 134 -4.68 23.71 22.93
C ALA A 134 -3.90 22.86 21.93
N ILE A 135 -4.43 22.64 20.73
CA ILE A 135 -3.75 21.90 19.65
C ILE A 135 -2.52 22.66 19.15
N ILE A 136 -2.61 23.97 18.97
CA ILE A 136 -1.48 24.83 18.58
C ILE A 136 -0.42 24.86 19.69
N GLN A 137 -0.83 24.85 20.96
CA GLN A 137 0.10 24.77 22.08
C GLN A 137 0.87 23.44 22.11
N ILE A 138 0.22 22.33 21.77
CA ILE A 138 0.87 21.01 21.65
C ILE A 138 1.90 21.01 20.53
N ASN A 139 1.54 21.53 19.35
CA ASN A 139 2.47 21.69 18.24
C ASN A 139 2.13 22.97 17.44
N PRO A 140 3.01 23.99 17.44
CA PRO A 140 2.78 25.25 16.76
C PRO A 140 2.52 25.13 15.25
N ALA A 141 2.94 24.04 14.62
CA ALA A 141 2.70 23.80 13.19
C ALA A 141 1.21 23.80 12.83
N TRP A 142 0.31 23.40 13.75
CA TRP A 142 -1.14 23.45 13.51
C TRP A 142 -1.70 24.87 13.36
N GLY A 143 -0.93 25.89 13.76
CA GLY A 143 -1.24 27.30 13.53
C GLY A 143 -0.77 27.82 12.17
N ASP A 144 -0.14 26.97 11.35
CA ASP A 144 0.26 27.32 9.98
C ASP A 144 -0.70 26.68 8.98
N VAL A 145 -1.17 27.48 8.02
CA VAL A 145 -2.02 27.04 6.90
C VAL A 145 -1.36 25.90 6.13
N VAL A 146 -0.03 25.93 5.96
CA VAL A 146 0.73 24.92 5.20
C VAL A 146 0.53 23.51 5.76
N THR A 147 0.36 23.37 7.08
CA THR A 147 0.17 22.07 7.74
C THR A 147 -1.15 21.40 7.33
N TRP A 148 -2.15 22.19 6.96
CA TRP A 148 -3.49 21.71 6.60
C TRP A 148 -3.63 21.39 5.11
N GLN A 149 -2.79 21.96 4.26
CA GLN A 149 -2.85 21.78 2.80
C GLN A 149 -2.76 20.31 2.36
N PRO A 150 -1.86 19.47 2.91
CA PRO A 150 -1.80 18.05 2.52
C PRO A 150 -3.09 17.30 2.83
N LEU A 151 -3.75 17.60 3.94
CA LEU A 151 -5.03 16.98 4.31
C LEU A 151 -6.11 17.35 3.29
N LYS A 152 -6.18 18.63 2.90
CA LYS A 152 -7.11 19.09 1.87
C LYS A 152 -6.81 18.49 0.50
N GLU A 153 -5.54 18.36 0.13
CA GLU A 153 -5.13 17.76 -1.15
C GLU A 153 -5.55 16.28 -1.24
N ILE A 154 -5.42 15.52 -0.16
CA ILE A 154 -5.90 14.14 -0.09
C ILE A 154 -7.41 14.09 -0.35
N VAL A 155 -8.18 14.98 0.29
CA VAL A 155 -9.63 15.05 0.10
C VAL A 155 -9.98 15.47 -1.32
N ASP A 156 -9.37 16.52 -1.86
CA ASP A 156 -9.66 17.00 -3.22
C ASP A 156 -9.34 15.96 -4.27
N ARG A 157 -8.19 15.27 -4.15
CA ARG A 157 -7.85 14.15 -5.05
C ARG A 157 -8.89 13.03 -4.96
N SER A 158 -9.43 12.76 -3.77
CA SER A 158 -10.47 11.74 -3.59
C SER A 158 -11.82 12.12 -4.19
N LEU A 159 -12.12 13.43 -4.25
CA LEU A 159 -13.33 13.97 -4.87
C LEU A 159 -13.20 14.06 -6.40
N GLU A 160 -11.99 14.32 -6.90
CA GLU A 160 -11.64 14.37 -8.33
C GLU A 160 -11.51 12.98 -8.95
N ASP A 161 -11.21 11.94 -8.16
CA ASP A 161 -11.09 10.56 -8.63
C ASP A 161 -12.45 10.00 -9.07
N THR A 162 -12.84 10.31 -10.30
CA THR A 162 -13.90 9.63 -11.05
C THR A 162 -13.41 8.26 -11.51
N GLY A 163 -13.19 7.35 -10.58
CA GLY A 163 -12.85 5.95 -10.86
C GLY A 163 -13.96 5.22 -11.62
N SER A 164 -13.73 3.95 -11.96
CA SER A 164 -14.76 3.07 -12.53
C SER A 164 -15.97 3.01 -11.58
N GLU A 165 -17.18 2.74 -12.08
CA GLU A 165 -18.43 2.66 -11.28
C GLU A 165 -18.30 1.77 -10.02
N LYS A 166 -17.40 0.77 -10.05
CA LYS A 166 -17.04 -0.06 -8.88
C LYS A 166 -16.21 0.66 -7.81
N ASP A 167 -15.26 1.49 -8.23
CA ASP A 167 -14.40 2.29 -7.35
C ASP A 167 -15.22 3.41 -6.72
N ASN A 168 -16.10 4.05 -7.50
CA ASN A 168 -17.04 5.07 -7.02
C ASN A 168 -18.03 4.52 -6.00
N LYS A 169 -18.51 3.28 -6.14
CA LYS A 169 -19.39 2.66 -5.13
C LYS A 169 -18.68 2.43 -3.79
N HIS A 170 -17.38 2.13 -3.84
CA HIS A 170 -16.59 1.94 -2.64
C HIS A 170 -16.24 3.31 -2.00
N ASN A 171 -15.91 4.32 -2.81
CA ASN A 171 -15.66 5.71 -2.40
C ASN A 171 -16.90 6.43 -1.86
N GLN A 172 -18.08 6.25 -2.47
CA GLN A 172 -19.33 6.82 -1.97
C GLN A 172 -19.75 6.20 -0.64
N ARG A 173 -19.60 4.87 -0.47
CA ARG A 173 -19.80 4.22 0.83
C ARG A 173 -18.80 4.70 1.89
N ARG A 174 -17.59 5.08 1.47
CA ARG A 174 -16.55 5.66 2.34
C ARG A 174 -16.87 7.11 2.74
N ALA A 175 -17.53 7.89 1.88
CA ALA A 175 -17.88 9.28 2.15
C ALA A 175 -19.19 9.45 2.95
N THR A 176 -20.12 8.51 2.83
CA THR A 176 -21.32 8.47 3.68
C THR A 176 -20.99 7.85 5.03
N PHE A 177 -20.57 8.67 5.99
CA PHE A 177 -20.49 8.28 7.38
C PHE A 177 -21.91 8.34 7.98
N ASP A 178 -22.51 7.19 8.25
CA ASP A 178 -23.73 7.11 9.06
C ASP A 178 -23.29 7.25 10.52
N LEU A 179 -23.40 8.46 11.06
CA LEU A 179 -22.98 8.84 12.42
C LEU A 179 -23.96 8.30 13.48
#